data_AF-A0A0F9ABG0-F1
#
_entry.id   AF-A0A0F9ABG0-F1
#
_cell.length_a   1.000
_cell.length_b   1.000
_cell.length_c   1.000
_cell.angle_alpha   90.00
_cell.angle_beta   90.00
_cell.angle_gamma   90.00
#
_symmetry.space_group_name_H-M   'P 1'
#
loop_
_entity.id
_entity.type
_entity.pdbx_description
1 polymer ?
#
loop_
_entity_poly.entity_id
_entity_poly.type
_entity_poly.pdbx_seq_one_letter_code
_entity_poly.pdbx_strand_id
1 'polypeptide(L)'
;MKTLLLIPILLLTGCMALNKPLYDRQPEIVKVDARMKTVNKQLGFLDMIGADLDLVAARRHIDLIGVFYSAFEVAFADGDAEKFQSMINRINTQVDALEDLIAEAKPIPLPKEIL
;
A
#
# COMPACT_ATOMS: atom_id res chain seq x y z
N MET A 1 -29.32 23.36 1.43
CA MET A 1 -28.13 22.77 0.76
C MET A 1 -28.28 21.26 0.83
N LYS A 2 -28.66 20.61 -0.27
CA LYS A 2 -28.96 19.17 -0.35
C LYS A 2 -28.34 18.61 -1.63
N THR A 3 -27.18 17.97 -1.52
CA THR A 3 -26.62 17.13 -2.58
C THR A 3 -25.80 16.00 -1.94
N LEU A 4 -26.49 14.97 -1.45
CA LEU A 4 -25.89 13.74 -0.90
C LEU A 4 -26.83 12.56 -1.19
N LEU A 5 -27.20 12.35 -2.46
CA LEU A 5 -28.03 11.22 -2.86
C LEU A 5 -27.72 10.86 -4.31
N LEU A 6 -26.62 10.13 -4.56
CA LEU A 6 -26.40 9.47 -5.85
C LEU A 6 -25.54 8.20 -5.74
N ILE A 7 -25.44 7.60 -4.55
CA ILE A 7 -24.78 6.30 -4.35
C ILE A 7 -25.79 5.12 -4.24
N PRO A 8 -27.06 5.26 -3.77
CA PRO A 8 -27.87 4.07 -3.54
C PRO A 8 -28.63 3.53 -4.77
N ILE A 9 -28.56 4.15 -5.96
CA ILE A 9 -29.29 3.67 -7.15
C ILE A 9 -28.49 2.61 -7.94
N LEU A 10 -27.17 2.57 -7.80
CA LEU A 10 -26.32 1.60 -8.52
C LEU A 10 -26.32 0.19 -7.91
N LEU A 11 -26.89 0.01 -6.72
CA LEU A 11 -26.91 -1.28 -6.01
C LEU A 11 -28.14 -2.15 -6.34
N LEU A 12 -29.17 -1.62 -7.01
CA LEU A 12 -30.47 -2.31 -7.18
C LEU A 12 -30.70 -2.95 -8.56
N THR A 13 -29.87 -2.66 -9.56
CA THR A 13 -29.92 -3.35 -10.86
C THR A 13 -28.73 -4.31 -10.93
N GLY A 14 -29.00 -5.62 -11.11
CA GLY A 14 -28.03 -6.71 -11.12
C GLY A 14 -26.84 -6.57 -12.09
N CYS A 15 -25.93 -5.65 -11.79
CA CYS A 15 -24.68 -5.38 -12.48
C CYS A 15 -23.52 -6.10 -11.76
N MET A 16 -23.67 -7.38 -11.43
CA MET A 16 -22.58 -8.14 -10.79
C MET A 16 -21.41 -8.44 -11.75
N ALA A 17 -21.53 -8.14 -13.06
CA ALA A 17 -20.52 -8.49 -14.07
C ALA A 17 -19.72 -7.31 -14.65
N LEU A 18 -19.98 -6.06 -14.26
CA LEU A 18 -19.28 -4.88 -14.81
C LEU A 18 -18.50 -4.05 -13.77
N ASN A 19 -18.43 -4.52 -12.53
CA ASN A 19 -17.57 -3.95 -11.50
C ASN A 19 -16.18 -4.57 -11.64
N LYS A 20 -15.39 -4.12 -12.62
CA LYS A 20 -13.96 -3.96 -12.31
C LYS A 20 -13.94 -3.14 -11.02
N PRO A 21 -13.30 -3.60 -9.95
CA PRO A 21 -13.56 -3.02 -8.67
C PRO A 21 -13.24 -1.52 -8.71
N LEU A 22 -14.21 -0.66 -8.41
CA LEU A 22 -13.99 0.79 -8.42
C LEU A 22 -12.96 1.22 -7.35
N TYR A 23 -12.49 0.28 -6.53
CA TYR A 23 -11.45 0.47 -5.52
C TYR A 23 -10.10 0.88 -6.15
N ASP A 24 -9.71 0.26 -7.30
CA ASP A 24 -8.46 0.59 -8.03
C ASP A 24 -8.46 2.03 -8.58
N ARG A 25 -9.62 2.68 -8.58
CA ARG A 25 -9.81 4.04 -9.08
C ARG A 25 -9.94 5.08 -7.97
N GLN A 26 -9.93 4.65 -6.71
CA GLN A 26 -9.92 5.59 -5.59
C GLN A 26 -8.59 6.34 -5.57
N PRO A 27 -8.60 7.68 -5.62
CA PRO A 27 -7.37 8.48 -5.69
C PRO A 27 -6.35 8.15 -4.59
N GLU A 28 -6.83 7.78 -3.41
CA GLU A 28 -6.03 7.38 -2.25
C GLU A 28 -5.26 6.09 -2.52
N ILE A 29 -5.92 5.06 -3.08
CA ILE A 29 -5.29 3.79 -3.45
C ILE A 29 -4.30 3.98 -4.58
N VAL A 30 -4.65 4.74 -5.62
CA VAL A 30 -3.75 5.03 -6.74
C VAL A 30 -2.45 5.68 -6.26
N LYS A 31 -2.53 6.59 -5.27
CA LYS A 31 -1.35 7.21 -4.66
C LYS A 31 -0.51 6.19 -3.90
N VAL A 32 -1.14 5.35 -3.06
CA VAL A 32 -0.43 4.30 -2.32
C VAL A 32 0.24 3.31 -3.27
N ASP A 33 -0.44 2.86 -4.31
CA ASP A 33 0.10 1.94 -5.31
C ASP A 33 1.34 2.52 -6.01
N ALA A 34 1.29 3.81 -6.35
CA ALA A 34 2.42 4.51 -6.96
C ALA A 34 3.63 4.58 -6.00
N ARG A 35 3.38 4.85 -4.71
CA ARG A 35 4.43 4.83 -3.68
C ARG A 35 5.00 3.43 -3.51
N MET A 36 4.16 2.41 -3.41
CA MET A 36 4.60 1.01 -3.27
C MET A 36 5.43 0.52 -4.45
N LYS A 37 5.12 0.94 -5.69
CA LYS A 37 5.99 0.66 -6.85
C LYS A 37 7.39 1.25 -6.68
N THR A 38 7.49 2.44 -6.11
CA THR A 38 8.77 3.12 -5.85
C THR A 38 9.54 2.41 -4.75
N VAL A 39 8.89 2.12 -3.63
CA VAL A 39 9.44 1.35 -2.50
C VAL A 39 9.95 -0.02 -2.97
N ASN A 40 9.14 -0.78 -3.70
CA ASN A 40 9.55 -2.09 -4.20
C ASN A 40 10.77 -2.02 -5.12
N LYS A 41 10.87 -0.98 -5.97
CA LYS A 41 12.04 -0.76 -6.82
C LYS A 41 13.30 -0.46 -5.99
N GLN A 42 13.16 0.36 -4.95
CA GLN A 42 14.27 0.70 -4.05
C GLN A 42 14.72 -0.52 -3.23
N LEU A 43 13.79 -1.28 -2.65
CA LEU A 43 14.08 -2.51 -1.94
C LEU A 43 14.83 -3.51 -2.83
N GLY A 44 14.36 -3.72 -4.07
CA GLY A 44 15.03 -4.61 -5.02
C GLY A 44 16.43 -4.14 -5.40
N PHE A 45 16.65 -2.83 -5.51
CA PHE A 45 17.98 -2.28 -5.74
C PHE A 45 18.90 -2.48 -4.53
N LEU A 46 18.41 -2.20 -3.32
CA LEU A 46 19.16 -2.36 -2.07
C LEU A 46 19.55 -3.82 -1.81
N ASP A 47 18.64 -4.76 -2.08
CA ASP A 47 18.91 -6.20 -2.02
C ASP A 47 19.99 -6.62 -3.03
N MET A 48 19.90 -6.12 -4.28
CA MET A 48 20.88 -6.40 -5.33
C MET A 48 22.30 -5.92 -5.00
N ILE A 49 22.45 -4.75 -4.37
CA ILE A 49 23.77 -4.22 -3.99
C ILE A 49 24.27 -4.76 -2.65
N GLY A 50 23.51 -5.65 -2.00
CA GLY A 50 23.80 -6.15 -0.66
C GLY A 50 23.89 -5.01 0.34
N ALA A 51 22.89 -4.13 0.40
CA ALA A 51 22.79 -3.14 1.45
C ALA A 51 22.43 -3.82 2.78
N ASP A 52 22.92 -3.26 3.88
CA ASP A 52 22.51 -3.64 5.24
C ASP A 52 21.09 -3.11 5.47
N LEU A 53 20.12 -3.95 5.13
CA LEU A 53 18.69 -3.70 5.22
C LEU A 53 18.05 -4.83 6.03
N ASP A 54 17.23 -4.47 7.02
CA ASP A 54 16.42 -5.45 7.74
C ASP A 54 15.28 -5.96 6.85
N LEU A 55 15.58 -6.99 6.06
CA LEU A 55 14.63 -7.65 5.16
C LEU A 55 13.45 -8.27 5.90
N VAL A 56 13.62 -8.66 7.18
CA VAL A 56 12.54 -9.21 7.99
C VAL A 56 11.58 -8.11 8.38
N ALA A 57 12.08 -6.95 8.82
CA ALA A 57 11.25 -5.79 9.11
C ALA A 57 10.53 -5.30 7.84
N ALA A 58 11.26 -5.15 6.72
CA ALA A 58 10.66 -4.76 5.45
C ALA A 58 9.54 -5.72 5.02
N ARG A 59 9.76 -7.03 5.15
CA ARG A 59 8.74 -8.04 4.83
C ARG A 59 7.49 -7.91 5.69
N ARG A 60 7.65 -7.67 7.00
CA ARG A 60 6.51 -7.49 7.91
C ARG A 60 5.64 -6.30 7.52
N HIS A 61 6.25 -5.18 7.13
CA HIS A 61 5.48 -4.02 6.66
C HIS A 61 4.74 -4.33 5.36
N ILE A 62 5.36 -5.03 4.41
CA ILE A 62 4.70 -5.48 3.17
C ILE A 62 3.49 -6.40 3.47
N ASP A 63 3.66 -7.37 4.37
CA ASP A 63 2.57 -8.28 4.72
C ASP A 63 1.40 -7.52 5.41
N LEU A 64 1.70 -6.56 6.29
CA LEU A 64 0.69 -5.70 6.92
C LEU A 64 -0.05 -4.83 5.90
N ILE A 65 0.66 -4.27 4.91
CA ILE A 65 0.05 -3.54 3.80
C ILE A 65 -0.96 -4.44 3.09
N GLY A 66 -0.57 -5.66 2.73
CA GLY A 66 -1.47 -6.63 2.10
C GLY A 66 -2.75 -6.90 2.92
N VAL A 67 -2.61 -7.10 4.23
CA VAL A 67 -3.76 -7.28 5.14
C VAL A 67 -4.69 -6.06 5.13
N PHE A 68 -4.14 -4.85 5.19
CA PHE A 68 -4.96 -3.64 5.20
C PHE A 68 -5.60 -3.35 3.84
N TYR A 69 -4.98 -3.75 2.72
CA TYR A 69 -5.62 -3.72 1.40
C TYR A 69 -6.85 -4.62 1.35
N SER A 70 -6.76 -5.87 1.84
CA SER A 70 -7.93 -6.75 1.90
C SER A 70 -9.02 -6.20 2.81
N ALA A 71 -8.66 -5.63 3.97
CA ALA A 71 -9.63 -4.99 4.87
C ALA A 71 -10.26 -3.73 4.24
N PHE A 72 -9.50 -3.00 3.44
CA PHE A 72 -9.98 -1.85 2.68
C PHE A 72 -11.02 -2.25 1.63
N GLU A 73 -10.79 -3.33 0.88
CA GLU A 73 -11.75 -3.85 -0.11
C GLU A 73 -13.09 -4.20 0.55
N VAL A 74 -13.05 -4.83 1.73
CA VAL A 74 -14.25 -5.15 2.52
C VAL A 74 -14.95 -3.87 2.99
N ALA A 75 -14.22 -2.91 3.57
CA ALA A 75 -14.81 -1.65 4.03
C ALA A 75 -15.44 -0.83 2.89
N PHE A 76 -14.83 -0.88 1.69
CA PHE A 76 -15.38 -0.24 0.50
C PHE A 76 -16.67 -0.93 0.04
N ALA A 77 -16.70 -2.27 0.03
CA ALA A 77 -17.90 -3.04 -0.30
C ALA A 77 -19.05 -2.77 0.68
N ASP A 78 -18.73 -2.59 1.96
CA ASP A 78 -19.69 -2.25 3.02
C ASP A 78 -20.17 -0.78 2.98
N GLY A 79 -19.51 0.07 2.18
CA GLY A 79 -19.79 1.52 2.15
C GLY A 79 -19.40 2.24 3.45
N ASP A 80 -18.52 1.66 4.25
CA ASP A 80 -18.10 2.18 5.55
C ASP A 80 -16.92 3.16 5.37
N ALA A 81 -17.24 4.44 5.21
CA ALA A 81 -16.26 5.50 4.95
C ALA A 81 -15.23 5.68 6.09
N GLU A 82 -15.61 5.41 7.35
CA GLU A 82 -14.71 5.55 8.48
C GLU A 82 -13.68 4.42 8.50
N LYS A 83 -14.13 3.17 8.31
CA LYS A 83 -13.22 2.03 8.16
C LYS A 83 -12.36 2.18 6.92
N PHE A 84 -12.91 2.65 5.81
CA PHE A 84 -12.18 2.96 4.59
C PHE A 84 -11.00 3.90 4.88
N GLN A 85 -11.27 5.04 5.52
CA GLN A 85 -10.23 6.03 5.82
C GLN A 85 -9.21 5.47 6.82
N SER A 86 -9.68 4.70 7.81
CA SER A 86 -8.80 4.04 8.78
C SER A 86 -7.82 3.07 8.13
N MET A 87 -8.28 2.25 7.17
CA MET A 87 -7.40 1.29 6.48
C MET A 87 -6.38 2.00 5.60
N ILE A 88 -6.79 3.03 4.85
CA ILE A 88 -5.87 3.86 4.05
C ILE A 88 -4.79 4.50 4.93
N ASN A 89 -5.16 5.04 6.10
CA ASN A 89 -4.19 5.65 7.01
C ASN A 89 -3.18 4.61 7.50
N ARG A 90 -3.65 3.40 7.87
CA ARG A 90 -2.77 2.30 8.29
C ARG A 90 -1.82 1.86 7.18
N ILE A 91 -2.31 1.76 5.94
CA ILE A 91 -1.46 1.43 4.79
C ILE A 91 -0.38 2.50 4.65
N ASN A 92 -0.74 3.79 4.63
CA ASN A 92 0.24 4.87 4.51
C ASN A 92 1.29 4.82 5.62
N THR A 93 0.90 4.57 6.88
CA THR A 93 1.88 4.40 7.98
C THR A 93 2.87 3.27 7.74
N GLN A 94 2.44 2.15 7.14
CA GLN A 94 3.36 1.06 6.81
C GLN A 94 4.28 1.41 5.62
N VAL A 95 3.77 2.17 4.65
CA VAL A 95 4.59 2.67 3.53
C VAL A 95 5.64 3.66 4.03
N ASP A 96 5.26 4.57 4.92
CA ASP A 96 6.17 5.54 5.54
C ASP A 96 7.29 4.79 6.29
N ALA A 97 6.93 3.78 7.09
CA ALA A 97 7.92 2.95 7.80
C ALA A 97 8.87 2.18 6.86
N LEU A 98 8.39 1.75 5.69
CA LEU A 98 9.26 1.15 4.66
C LEU A 98 10.22 2.17 4.06
N GLU A 99 9.75 3.38 3.77
CA GLU A 99 10.58 4.47 3.25
C GLU A 99 11.67 4.86 4.26
N ASP A 100 11.35 4.88 5.55
CA ASP A 100 12.32 5.13 6.63
C ASP A 100 13.39 4.02 6.70
N LEU A 101 12.99 2.74 6.65
CA LEU A 101 13.93 1.61 6.61
C LEU A 101 14.87 1.67 5.40
N ILE A 102 14.34 2.05 4.23
CA ILE A 102 15.13 2.24 3.01
C ILE A 102 16.12 3.39 3.17
N ALA A 103 15.72 4.49 3.83
CA ALA A 103 16.57 5.65 4.07
C ALA A 103 17.71 5.33 5.05
N GLU A 104 17.49 4.42 5.99
CA GLU A 104 18.49 3.96 6.95
C GLU A 104 19.48 2.93 6.38
N ALA A 105 19.13 2.29 5.26
CA ALA A 105 19.95 1.26 4.63
C ALA A 105 21.31 1.80 4.17
N LYS A 106 22.39 1.11 4.54
CA LYS A 106 23.76 1.48 4.19
C LYS A 106 24.40 0.43 3.29
N PRO A 107 25.32 0.81 2.39
CA PRO A 107 26.12 -0.18 1.66
C PRO A 107 26.95 -1.01 2.64
N ILE A 108 27.00 -2.34 2.46
CA ILE A 108 27.91 -3.19 3.23
C ILE A 108 29.35 -2.84 2.83
N PRO A 109 30.24 -2.47 3.76
CA PRO A 109 31.62 -2.18 3.44
C PRO A 109 32.33 -3.44 2.94
N LEU A 110 33.02 -3.34 1.79
CA LEU A 110 33.83 -4.43 1.25
C LEU A 110 34.93 -4.82 2.26
N PRO A 111 35.19 -6.13 2.48
CA PRO A 111 36.27 -6.58 3.34
C PRO A 111 37.61 -6.05 2.81
N LYS A 112 38.41 -5.47 3.70
CA LYS A 112 39.70 -4.83 3.40
C LYS A 112 40.79 -5.79 2.90
N GLU A 113 40.48 -7.08 2.75
CA GLU A 113 41.44 -8.15 2.43
C GLU A 113 41.66 -8.35 0.92
N ILE A 114 41.15 -7.47 0.06
CA ILE A 114 41.33 -7.54 -1.41
C ILE A 114 42.02 -6.27 -1.98
N LEU A 115 42.98 -5.69 -1.24
CA LEU A 115 43.88 -4.65 -1.76
C LEU A 115 45.34 -5.09 -1.64
#